data_AF-A0A351Y5F2-F1
#
_entry.id   AF-A0A351Y5F2-F1
#
_cell.length_a   1.000
_cell.length_b   1.000
_cell.length_c   1.000
_cell.angle_alpha   90.00
_cell.angle_beta   90.00
_cell.angle_gamma   90.00
#
_symmetry.space_group_name_H-M   'P 1'
#
loop_
_entity.id
_entity.type
_entity.pdbx_description
1 polymer ?
#
loop_
_entity_poly.entity_id
_entity_poly.type
_entity_poly.pdbx_seq_one_letter_code
_entity_poly.pdbx_strand_id
1 'polypeptide(L)'
;MDRKGLIDAIEYLEKQNKKYTKITHFVCTEICRIARPEDREEGTALIARIEATGAKIVTTLEHRDTSTDEGKLMDEIKLSIGTYERKKIMKRARN
;
A
#
# COMPACT_ATOMS: atom_id res chain seq x y z
N MET A 1 -7.24 -11.04 -8.18
CA MET A 1 -5.78 -11.06 -8.45
C MET A 1 -5.16 -11.81 -7.29
N ASP A 2 -4.32 -12.79 -7.56
CA ASP A 2 -3.64 -13.54 -6.50
C ASP A 2 -2.67 -12.60 -5.76
N ARG A 3 -2.85 -12.46 -4.45
CA ARG A 3 -2.03 -11.59 -3.58
C ARG A 3 -0.81 -12.32 -3.02
N LYS A 4 -0.63 -13.61 -3.36
CA LYS A 4 0.45 -14.47 -2.85
C LYS A 4 1.83 -13.83 -2.93
N GLY A 5 2.20 -13.23 -4.07
CA GLY A 5 3.51 -12.59 -4.20
C GLY A 5 3.75 -11.40 -3.27
N LEU A 6 2.69 -10.63 -2.94
CA LEU A 6 2.79 -9.54 -1.96
C LEU A 6 2.93 -10.09 -0.53
N ILE A 7 2.13 -11.11 -0.19
CA ILE A 7 2.19 -11.78 1.11
C ILE A 7 3.59 -12.37 1.33
N ASP A 8 4.11 -13.12 0.35
CA ASP A 8 5.43 -13.75 0.39
C ASP A 8 6.54 -12.70 0.59
N ALA A 9 6.41 -11.52 -0.04
CA ALA A 9 7.36 -10.42 0.13
C ALA A 9 7.32 -9.81 1.54
N ILE A 10 6.13 -9.65 2.12
CA ILE A 10 5.96 -9.15 3.50
C ILE A 10 6.52 -10.16 4.50
N GLU A 11 6.23 -11.45 4.33
CA GLU A 11 6.78 -12.51 5.20
C GLU A 11 8.30 -12.61 5.09
N TYR A 12 8.85 -12.47 3.89
CA TYR A 12 10.29 -12.38 3.69
C TYR A 12 10.89 -11.19 4.44
N LEU A 13 10.26 -10.01 4.33
CA LEU A 13 10.68 -8.80 5.03
C LEU A 13 10.67 -8.99 6.55
N GLU A 14 9.58 -9.50 7.11
CA GLU A 14 9.43 -9.81 8.55
C GLU A 14 10.53 -10.78 9.02
N LYS A 15 10.87 -11.79 8.20
CA LYS A 15 11.90 -12.78 8.52
C LYS A 15 13.31 -12.20 8.46
N GLN A 16 13.62 -11.38 7.46
CA GLN A 16 14.96 -10.80 7.32
C GLN A 16 15.19 -9.71 8.39
N ASN A 17 14.19 -8.86 8.66
CA ASN A 17 14.33 -7.79 9.64
C ASN A 17 14.41 -8.28 11.09
N LYS A 18 14.19 -9.57 11.36
CA LYS A 18 14.50 -10.21 12.65
C LYS A 18 15.98 -10.59 12.81
N LYS A 19 16.78 -10.55 11.73
CA LYS A 19 18.22 -10.84 11.72
C LYS A 19 19.05 -9.55 11.88
N TYR A 20 20.37 -9.71 11.84
CA TYR A 20 21.32 -8.59 11.85
C TYR A 20 21.20 -7.67 10.63
N THR A 21 20.84 -8.21 9.46
CA THR A 21 20.61 -7.41 8.25
C THR A 21 19.22 -6.78 8.29
N LYS A 22 19.14 -5.45 8.13
CA LYS A 22 17.88 -4.70 8.13
C LYS A 22 17.57 -4.19 6.72
N ILE A 23 16.45 -4.64 6.17
CA ILE A 23 15.83 -4.06 4.98
C ILE A 23 15.09 -2.81 5.44
N THR A 24 15.50 -1.66 4.91
CA THR A 24 15.01 -0.34 5.33
C THR A 24 13.92 0.21 4.44
N HIS A 25 13.75 -0.33 3.23
CA HIS A 25 12.81 0.18 2.23
C HIS A 25 12.02 -0.94 1.56
N PHE A 26 10.73 -0.71 1.37
CA PHE A 26 9.83 -1.52 0.57
C PHE A 26 9.40 -0.69 -0.64
N VAL A 27 9.90 -1.04 -1.82
CA VAL A 27 9.70 -0.24 -3.04
C VAL A 27 8.53 -0.80 -3.83
N CYS A 28 7.57 0.06 -4.19
CA CYS A 28 6.46 -0.28 -5.05
C CYS A 28 6.24 0.80 -6.12
N THR A 29 5.48 0.50 -7.18
CA THR A 29 5.24 1.49 -8.24
C THR A 29 4.31 2.61 -7.74
N GLU A 30 3.22 2.24 -7.07
CA GLU A 30 2.18 3.13 -6.54
C GLU A 30 1.57 2.47 -5.29
N ILE A 31 1.01 3.26 -4.37
CA ILE A 31 0.36 2.74 -3.16
C ILE A 31 -0.83 1.83 -3.48
N CYS A 32 -1.50 2.07 -4.62
CA CYS A 32 -2.63 1.26 -5.09
C CYS A 32 -2.25 -0.18 -5.46
N ARG A 33 -0.95 -0.49 -5.56
CA ARG A 33 -0.42 -1.85 -5.74
C ARG A 33 -0.40 -2.66 -4.45
N ILE A 34 -0.45 -1.98 -3.30
CA ILE A 34 -0.51 -2.58 -1.96
C ILE A 34 -1.94 -2.48 -1.42
N ALA A 35 -2.51 -1.28 -1.42
CA ALA A 35 -3.83 -0.99 -0.89
C ALA A 35 -4.78 -0.61 -2.03
N ARG A 36 -5.73 -1.49 -2.34
CA ARG A 36 -6.71 -1.16 -3.37
C ARG A 36 -7.90 -0.41 -2.78
N PRO A 37 -8.50 0.55 -3.52
CA PRO A 37 -9.67 1.28 -3.02
C PRO A 37 -10.88 0.41 -2.67
N GLU A 38 -11.05 -0.77 -3.29
CA GLU A 38 -12.13 -1.71 -2.96
C GLU A 38 -11.94 -2.40 -1.61
N ASP A 39 -10.69 -2.60 -1.18
CA ASP A 39 -10.29 -3.34 0.02
C ASP A 39 -9.49 -2.41 0.94
N ARG A 40 -10.03 -1.21 1.23
CA ARG A 40 -9.30 -0.16 1.95
C ARG A 40 -8.74 -0.65 3.30
N GLU A 41 -9.56 -1.33 4.11
CA GLU A 41 -9.15 -1.85 5.42
C GLU A 41 -8.01 -2.87 5.30
N GLU A 42 -8.13 -3.83 4.38
CA GLU A 42 -7.09 -4.84 4.15
C GLU A 42 -5.80 -4.18 3.64
N GLY A 43 -5.93 -3.21 2.73
CA GLY A 43 -4.81 -2.43 2.21
C GLY A 43 -4.08 -1.66 3.31
N THR A 44 -4.81 -0.99 4.20
CA THR A 44 -4.25 -0.30 5.36
C THR A 44 -3.55 -1.28 6.32
N ALA A 45 -4.13 -2.46 6.55
CA ALA A 45 -3.50 -3.48 7.39
C ALA A 45 -2.17 -4.01 6.80
N LEU A 46 -2.08 -4.15 5.48
CA LEU A 46 -0.85 -4.56 4.79
C LEU A 46 0.23 -3.48 4.89
N ILE A 47 -0.14 -2.20 4.71
CA ILE A 47 0.77 -1.07 4.91
C ILE A 47 1.32 -1.07 6.33
N ALA A 48 0.43 -1.18 7.34
CA ALA A 48 0.82 -1.25 8.74
C ALA A 48 1.75 -2.44 9.04
N ARG A 49 1.52 -3.62 8.44
CA ARG A 49 2.45 -4.77 8.57
C ARG A 49 3.84 -4.44 8.05
N ILE A 50 3.95 -3.80 6.89
CA ILE A 50 5.24 -3.41 6.31
C ILE A 50 5.94 -2.39 7.22
N GLU A 51 5.24 -1.36 7.65
CA GLU A 51 5.79 -0.31 8.54
C GLU A 51 6.24 -0.87 9.89
N ALA A 52 5.51 -1.85 10.45
CA ALA A 52 5.88 -2.51 11.71
C ALA A 52 7.22 -3.26 11.64
N THR A 53 7.70 -3.61 10.44
CA THR A 53 9.05 -4.17 10.26
C THR A 53 10.17 -3.15 10.35
N GLY A 54 9.83 -1.86 10.45
CA GLY A 54 10.76 -0.73 10.39
C GLY A 54 11.15 -0.31 8.96
N ALA A 55 10.54 -0.89 7.94
CA ALA A 55 10.77 -0.52 6.55
C ALA A 55 9.89 0.65 6.13
N LYS A 56 10.46 1.61 5.41
CA LYS A 56 9.72 2.70 4.76
C LYS A 56 9.18 2.25 3.41
N ILE A 57 7.93 2.59 3.10
CA ILE A 57 7.37 2.36 1.76
C ILE A 57 7.75 3.54 0.85
N VAL A 58 8.27 3.23 -0.34
CA VAL A 58 8.67 4.24 -1.33
C VAL A 58 8.00 3.93 -2.66
N THR A 59 7.37 4.94 -3.27
CA THR A 59 6.72 4.80 -4.58
C THR A 59 7.61 5.30 -5.71
N THR A 60 7.80 4.50 -6.76
CA THR A 60 8.69 4.86 -7.88
C THR A 60 8.02 5.76 -8.92
N LEU A 61 6.70 5.66 -9.12
CA LEU A 61 6.00 6.47 -10.13
C LEU A 61 5.89 7.93 -9.69
N GLU A 62 5.79 8.15 -8.40
CA GLU A 62 5.48 9.47 -7.84
C GLU A 62 6.68 10.09 -7.13
N HIS A 63 7.76 9.32 -6.99
CA HIS A 63 8.96 9.71 -6.24
C HIS A 63 8.63 10.19 -4.82
N ARG A 64 7.65 9.55 -4.16
CA ARG A 64 7.15 9.97 -2.84
C ARG A 64 7.59 9.01 -1.75
N ASP A 65 7.99 9.60 -0.62
CA ASP A 65 8.16 8.89 0.65
C ASP A 65 6.81 8.86 1.38
N THR A 66 6.20 7.68 1.46
CA THR A 66 4.87 7.52 2.08
C THR A 66 4.96 7.49 3.61
N SER A 67 6.17 7.54 4.19
CA SER A 67 6.36 7.60 5.64
C SER A 67 6.13 9.00 6.23
N THR A 68 6.13 10.05 5.39
CA THR A 68 5.88 11.44 5.80
C THR A 68 4.39 11.71 6.01
N ASP A 69 4.05 12.69 6.87
CA ASP A 69 2.65 13.09 7.09
C ASP A 69 1.97 13.56 5.80
N GLU A 70 2.70 14.29 4.96
CA GLU A 70 2.25 14.70 3.64
C GLU A 70 1.99 13.49 2.72
N GLY A 71 2.90 12.52 2.71
CA GLY A 71 2.75 11.28 1.94
C GLY A 71 1.50 10.50 2.35
N LYS A 72 1.30 10.31 3.66
CA LYS A 72 0.13 9.62 4.22
C LYS A 72 -1.19 10.30 3.85
N LEU A 73 -1.26 11.62 4.01
CA LEU A 73 -2.45 12.41 3.66
C LEU A 73 -2.79 12.25 2.18
N MET A 74 -1.77 12.33 1.31
CA MET A 74 -1.98 12.24 -0.12
C MET A 74 -2.44 10.84 -0.56
N ASP A 75 -1.93 9.79 0.06
CA ASP A 75 -2.36 8.42 -0.23
C ASP A 75 -3.81 8.19 0.22
N GLU A 76 -4.20 8.76 1.36
CA GLU A 76 -5.60 8.74 1.81
C GLU A 76 -6.54 9.46 0.84
N ILE A 77 -6.14 10.63 0.33
CA ILE A 77 -6.92 11.37 -0.68
C ILE A 77 -7.09 10.52 -1.94
N LYS A 78 -6.03 9.89 -2.44
CA LYS A 78 -6.08 9.06 -3.66
C LYS A 78 -6.96 7.83 -3.50
N LEU A 79 -6.86 7.13 -2.37
CA LEU A 79 -7.72 5.99 -2.06
C LEU A 79 -9.19 6.43 -2.00
N SER A 80 -9.46 7.59 -1.42
CA SER A 80 -10.81 8.16 -1.32
C SER A 80 -11.38 8.55 -2.69
N ILE A 81 -10.58 9.18 -3.56
CA ILE A 81 -10.96 9.50 -4.95
C ILE A 81 -11.26 8.21 -5.73
N GLY A 82 -10.37 7.23 -5.68
CA GLY A 82 -10.56 5.95 -6.37
C GLY A 82 -11.80 5.18 -5.88
N THR A 83 -12.16 5.33 -4.60
CA THR A 83 -13.41 4.79 -4.04
C THR A 83 -14.62 5.50 -4.62
N TYR A 84 -14.59 6.84 -4.69
CA TYR A 84 -15.67 7.65 -5.24
C TYR A 84 -15.92 7.37 -6.72
N GLU A 85 -14.86 7.35 -7.54
CA GLU A 85 -14.96 7.06 -8.97
C GLU A 85 -15.61 5.71 -9.25
N ARG A 86 -15.26 4.69 -8.45
CA ARG A 86 -15.89 3.38 -8.55
C ARG A 86 -17.36 3.39 -8.18
N LYS A 87 -17.76 4.07 -7.10
CA LYS A 87 -19.18 4.23 -6.76
C LYS A 87 -19.96 4.89 -7.91
N LYS A 88 -19.35 5.87 -8.58
CA LYS A 88 -19.94 6.51 -9.77
C LYS A 88 -20.09 5.55 -10.95
N ILE A 89 -19.08 4.71 -11.23
CA ILE A 89 -19.15 3.67 -12.28
C ILE A 89 -20.23 2.63 -11.95
N MET A 90 -20.28 2.12 -10.72
CA MET A 90 -21.31 1.16 -10.30
C MET A 90 -22.73 1.74 -10.42
N LYS A 91 -22.91 3.02 -10.09
CA LYS A 91 -24.20 3.71 -10.25
C LYS A 91 -24.61 3.81 -11.72
N ARG A 92 -23.65 4.01 -12.63
CA ARG A 92 -23.91 4.03 -14.09
C ARG A 92 -24.22 2.65 -14.64
N ALA A 93 -23.56 1.60 -14.16
CA ALA A 93 -23.78 0.23 -14.63
C ALA A 93 -25.09 -0.40 -14.13
N ARG A 94 -25.69 0.16 -13.08
CA ARG A 94 -27.01 -0.23 -12.54
C ARG A 94 -28.19 0.40 -13.27
N ASN A 95 -27.95 1.46 -14.04
CA ASN A 95 -28.95 2.14 -14.87
C ASN A 95 -28.83 1.66 -16.31
#